data_AF-A0A351HAU6-F1
#
_entry.id   AF-A0A351HAU6-F1
#
_cell.length_a   1.000
_cell.length_b   1.000
_cell.length_c   1.000
_cell.angle_alpha   90.00
_cell.angle_beta   90.00
_cell.angle_gamma   90.00
#
_symmetry.space_group_name_H-M   'P 1'
#
loop_
_entity.id
_entity.type
_entity.pdbx_description
1 polymer ?
#
loop_
_entity_poly.entity_id
_entity_poly.type
_entity_poly.pdbx_seq_one_letter_code
_entity_poly.pdbx_strand_id
1 'polypeptide(L)'
;MFQGYVKLLELATNLFTMYRWNNTPTLLRTNEAENAFISAQYSLLMSEMARLSGLDINQKELFQRLVLKELPKCLLSDISVDTKVLIKSLSPDKWNDVFSRTVEEIVQYLLEERHNPFYLSMVNSKDDS
;
A
#
# COMPACT_ATOMS: atom_id res chain seq x y z
N MET A 1 -16.03 0.83 -19.86
CA MET A 1 -15.03 1.89 -19.56
C MET A 1 -14.49 1.79 -18.13
N PHE A 2 -15.32 1.63 -17.09
CA PHE A 2 -14.85 1.64 -15.69
C PHE A 2 -14.72 0.28 -14.99
N GLN A 3 -14.91 -0.84 -15.71
CA GLN A 3 -14.90 -2.18 -15.10
C GLN A 3 -13.59 -2.49 -14.34
N GLY A 4 -12.45 -2.00 -14.84
CA GLY A 4 -11.17 -2.14 -14.15
C GLY A 4 -11.11 -1.42 -12.81
N TYR A 5 -11.65 -0.20 -12.75
CA TYR A 5 -11.73 0.55 -11.51
C TYR A 5 -12.68 -0.11 -10.51
N VAL A 6 -13.79 -0.69 -10.98
CA VAL A 6 -14.69 -1.47 -10.11
C VAL A 6 -13.95 -2.66 -9.49
N LYS A 7 -13.17 -3.41 -10.28
CA LYS A 7 -12.33 -4.50 -9.74
C LYS A 7 -11.32 -4.03 -8.70
N LEU A 8 -10.71 -2.85 -8.89
CA LEU A 8 -9.79 -2.29 -7.89
C LEU A 8 -10.52 -1.89 -6.59
N LEU A 9 -11.75 -1.38 -6.70
CA LEU A 9 -12.57 -1.07 -5.53
C LEU A 9 -12.97 -2.35 -4.78
N GLU A 10 -13.38 -3.39 -5.51
CA GLU A 10 -13.65 -4.72 -4.94
C GLU A 10 -12.41 -5.28 -4.26
N LEU A 11 -11.25 -5.22 -4.90
CA LEU A 11 -9.98 -5.66 -4.32
C LEU A 11 -9.67 -4.93 -3.02
N ALA A 12 -9.87 -3.61 -2.96
CA ALA A 12 -9.63 -2.80 -1.77
C ALA A 12 -10.51 -3.21 -0.58
N THR A 13 -11.66 -3.88 -0.81
CA THR A 13 -12.48 -4.40 0.30
C THR A 13 -11.78 -5.52 1.08
N ASN A 14 -10.77 -6.18 0.51
CA ASN A 14 -9.98 -7.19 1.22
C ASN A 14 -9.27 -6.62 2.45
N LEU A 15 -8.98 -5.31 2.48
CA LEU A 15 -8.36 -4.64 3.61
C LEU A 15 -9.14 -4.82 4.93
N PHE A 16 -10.47 -5.00 4.87
CA PHE A 16 -11.30 -5.24 6.06
C PHE A 16 -11.14 -6.65 6.64
N THR A 17 -10.63 -7.59 5.84
CA THR A 17 -10.47 -9.01 6.22
C THR A 17 -9.01 -9.39 6.50
N MET A 18 -8.08 -8.53 6.11
CA MET A 18 -6.66 -8.68 6.38
C MET A 18 -6.31 -8.16 7.77
N TYR A 19 -6.00 -9.07 8.69
CA TYR A 19 -5.61 -8.70 10.05
C TYR A 19 -4.09 -8.52 10.17
N ARG A 20 -3.72 -7.44 10.85
CA ARG A 20 -2.34 -7.14 11.22
C ARG A 20 -1.93 -7.93 12.45
N TRP A 21 -0.61 -8.05 12.66
CA TRP A 21 -0.03 -8.77 13.80
C TRP A 21 -0.43 -10.25 13.83
N ASN A 22 -0.57 -10.85 12.64
CA ASN A 22 -1.01 -12.23 12.44
C ASN A 22 -0.17 -13.29 13.18
N ASN A 23 1.08 -12.97 13.55
CA ASN A 23 1.99 -13.85 14.30
C ASN A 23 2.15 -13.45 15.78
N THR A 24 1.37 -12.50 16.29
CA THR A 24 1.50 -11.98 17.66
C THR A 24 0.14 -11.98 18.36
N PRO A 25 0.04 -12.43 19.63
CA PRO A 25 -1.22 -12.35 20.36
C PRO A 25 -1.59 -10.89 20.62
N THR A 26 -2.75 -10.47 20.13
CA THR A 26 -3.29 -9.12 20.31
C THR A 26 -4.57 -9.14 21.14
N LEU A 27 -4.75 -8.16 22.03
CA LEU A 27 -5.99 -7.97 22.79
C LEU A 27 -7.17 -7.58 21.90
N LEU A 28 -6.91 -6.72 20.91
CA LEU A 28 -7.86 -6.30 19.89
C LEU A 28 -7.26 -6.60 18.52
N ARG A 29 -8.03 -7.22 17.64
CA ARG A 29 -7.62 -7.43 16.26
C ARG A 29 -7.82 -6.14 15.47
N THR A 30 -6.80 -5.74 14.72
CA THR A 30 -6.84 -4.57 13.83
C THR A 30 -6.68 -5.04 12.40
N ASN A 31 -7.51 -4.53 11.50
CA ASN A 31 -7.41 -4.83 10.07
C ASN A 31 -6.62 -3.75 9.31
N GLU A 32 -6.26 -4.03 8.05
CA GLU A 32 -5.53 -3.07 7.22
C GLU A 32 -6.34 -1.83 6.88
N ALA A 33 -7.67 -1.93 6.76
CA ALA A 33 -8.50 -0.76 6.48
C ALA A 33 -8.45 0.26 7.64
N GLU A 34 -8.51 -0.22 8.89
CA GLU A 34 -8.33 0.60 10.10
C GLU A 34 -6.93 1.22 10.14
N ASN A 35 -5.90 0.42 9.87
CA ASN A 35 -4.51 0.89 9.83
C ASN A 35 -4.29 1.96 8.75
N ALA A 36 -4.82 1.76 7.55
CA ALA A 36 -4.74 2.71 6.45
C ALA A 36 -5.47 4.01 6.77
N PHE A 37 -6.66 3.93 7.37
CA PHE A 37 -7.45 5.09 7.79
C PHE A 37 -6.71 5.90 8.86
N ILE A 38 -6.20 5.25 9.91
CA ILE A 38 -5.44 5.91 10.97
C ILE A 38 -4.16 6.53 10.37
N SER A 39 -3.42 5.79 9.55
CA SER A 39 -2.22 6.30 8.88
C SER A 39 -2.51 7.56 8.06
N ALA A 40 -3.61 7.59 7.32
CA ALA A 40 -4.01 8.76 6.55
C ALA A 40 -4.32 9.98 7.45
N GLN A 41 -4.98 9.78 8.59
CA GLN A 41 -5.22 10.86 9.56
C GLN A 41 -3.90 11.42 10.11
N TYR A 42 -2.99 10.55 10.55
CA TYR A 42 -1.69 10.97 11.05
C TYR A 42 -0.89 11.71 9.98
N SER A 43 -0.85 11.20 8.75
CA SER A 43 -0.16 11.87 7.66
C SER A 43 -0.73 13.24 7.32
N LEU A 44 -2.07 13.42 7.38
CA LEU A 44 -2.69 14.72 7.19
C LEU A 44 -2.24 15.72 8.26
N LEU A 45 -2.31 15.34 9.55
CA LEU A 45 -1.93 16.21 10.66
C LEU A 45 -0.44 16.55 10.63
N MET A 46 0.41 15.55 10.40
CA MET A 46 1.86 15.74 10.29
C MET A 46 2.22 16.62 9.10
N SER A 47 1.50 16.48 7.98
CA SER A 47 1.72 17.34 6.83
C SER A 47 1.35 18.80 7.11
N GLU A 48 0.33 19.06 7.91
CA GLU A 48 -0.02 20.43 8.31
C GLU A 48 1.05 21.01 9.23
N MET A 49 1.54 20.24 10.20
CA MET A 49 2.66 20.64 11.06
C MET A 49 3.93 20.95 10.25
N ALA A 50 4.22 20.15 9.22
CA ALA A 50 5.36 20.36 8.34
C ALA A 50 5.24 21.69 7.57
N ARG A 51 4.06 22.00 7.03
CA ARG A 51 3.79 23.27 6.34
C ARG A 51 3.93 24.48 7.25
N LEU A 52 3.41 24.38 8.48
CA LEU A 52 3.59 25.44 9.49
C LEU A 52 5.07 25.66 9.85
N SER A 53 5.90 24.63 9.69
CA SER A 53 7.36 24.69 9.92
C SER A 53 8.15 25.13 8.68
N GLY A 54 7.48 25.50 7.59
CA GLY A 54 8.13 25.95 6.35
C GLY A 54 8.54 24.84 5.38
N LEU A 55 8.15 23.59 5.62
CA LEU A 55 8.37 22.49 4.66
C LEU A 55 7.24 22.45 3.63
N ASP A 56 7.61 22.35 2.36
CA ASP A 56 6.65 22.14 1.27
C ASP A 56 6.36 20.65 1.09
N ILE A 57 5.11 20.26 1.29
CA ILE A 57 4.65 18.87 1.16
C ILE A 57 3.59 18.80 0.06
N ASN A 58 3.90 18.04 -0.99
CA ASN A 58 2.96 17.78 -2.08
C ASN A 58 1.79 16.90 -1.60
N GLN A 59 0.66 17.53 -1.27
CA GLN A 59 -0.54 16.84 -0.76
C GLN A 59 -1.09 15.78 -1.71
N LYS A 60 -1.01 16.04 -3.01
CA LYS A 60 -1.52 15.11 -4.02
C LYS A 60 -0.72 13.82 -4.02
N GLU A 61 0.61 13.94 -3.99
CA GLU A 61 1.51 12.80 -3.96
C GLU A 61 1.41 12.05 -2.63
N LEU A 62 1.30 12.76 -1.51
CA LEU A 62 1.05 12.16 -0.19
C LEU A 62 -0.24 11.32 -0.20
N PHE A 63 -1.34 11.89 -0.69
CA PHE A 63 -2.61 11.18 -0.78
C PHE A 63 -2.53 9.96 -1.71
N GLN A 64 -1.91 10.11 -2.88
CA GLN A 64 -1.69 9.00 -3.80
C GLN A 64 -0.90 7.87 -3.14
N ARG A 65 0.19 8.20 -2.43
CA ARG A 65 1.00 7.22 -1.71
C ARG A 65 0.19 6.49 -0.64
N LEU A 66 -0.57 7.22 0.18
CA LEU A 66 -1.38 6.64 1.26
C LEU A 66 -2.43 5.65 0.77
N VAL A 67 -3.06 5.92 -0.38
CA VAL A 67 -4.11 5.06 -0.94
C VAL A 67 -3.51 3.89 -1.72
N LEU A 68 -2.53 4.14 -2.59
CA LEU A 68 -2.05 3.13 -3.53
C LEU A 68 -1.15 2.08 -2.88
N LYS A 69 -0.48 2.40 -1.77
CA LYS A 69 0.38 1.43 -1.08
C LYS A 69 -0.36 0.23 -0.49
N GLU A 70 -1.67 0.36 -0.28
CA GLU A 70 -2.51 -0.67 0.32
C GLU A 70 -3.00 -1.72 -0.71
N LEU A 71 -3.10 -1.35 -1.99
CA LEU A 71 -3.60 -2.24 -3.04
C LEU A 71 -2.74 -3.51 -3.23
N PRO A 72 -1.40 -3.46 -3.30
CA PRO A 72 -0.58 -4.66 -3.39
C PRO A 72 -0.78 -5.63 -2.22
N LYS A 73 -1.06 -5.11 -1.02
CA LYS A 73 -1.32 -5.96 0.14
C LYS A 73 -2.59 -6.78 -0.04
N CYS A 74 -3.59 -6.28 -0.76
CA CYS A 74 -4.84 -7.01 -1.01
C CYS A 74 -4.65 -8.33 -1.79
N LEU A 75 -3.50 -8.50 -2.47
CA LEU A 75 -3.08 -9.75 -3.10
C LEU A 75 -2.04 -10.50 -2.26
N LEU A 76 -1.04 -9.79 -1.72
CA LEU A 76 0.07 -10.40 -0.96
C LEU A 76 -0.28 -10.78 0.48
N SER A 77 -1.41 -10.29 1.00
CA SER A 77 -1.74 -10.25 2.43
C SER A 77 -0.80 -9.36 3.27
N ASP A 78 -1.09 -9.23 4.57
CA ASP A 78 -0.20 -8.55 5.52
C ASP A 78 0.99 -9.46 5.87
N ILE A 79 2.14 -9.17 5.26
CA ILE A 79 3.41 -9.80 5.58
C ILE A 79 4.09 -8.94 6.67
N SER A 80 4.39 -9.55 7.80
CA SER A 80 5.02 -8.86 8.92
C SER A 80 6.39 -8.28 8.52
N VAL A 81 6.78 -7.20 9.20
CA VAL A 81 8.06 -6.52 8.95
C VAL A 81 9.23 -7.49 9.16
N ASP A 82 9.20 -8.30 10.22
CA ASP A 82 10.25 -9.29 10.51
C ASP A 82 10.41 -10.30 9.37
N THR A 83 9.30 -10.76 8.79
CA THR A 83 9.34 -11.66 7.64
C THR A 83 9.92 -10.96 6.41
N LYS A 84 9.57 -9.69 6.14
CA LYS A 84 10.16 -8.92 5.03
C LYS A 84 11.68 -8.73 5.23
N VAL A 85 12.12 -8.41 6.44
CA VAL A 85 13.54 -8.28 6.78
C VAL A 85 14.29 -9.59 6.56
N LEU A 86 13.72 -10.72 7.00
CA LEU A 86 14.29 -12.03 6.77
C LEU A 86 14.41 -12.35 5.27
N ILE A 87 13.34 -12.13 4.48
CA ILE A 87 13.37 -12.33 3.02
C ILE A 87 14.48 -11.47 2.39
N LYS A 88 14.53 -10.17 2.72
CA LYS A 88 15.55 -9.24 2.21
C LYS A 88 16.97 -9.68 2.58
N SER A 89 17.16 -10.26 3.78
CA SER A 89 18.48 -10.77 4.22
C SER A 89 18.92 -12.03 3.48
N LEU A 90 17.98 -12.92 3.13
CA LEU A 90 18.25 -14.18 2.45
C LEU A 90 18.36 -13.99 0.93
N SER A 91 17.58 -13.06 0.38
CA SER A 91 17.51 -12.78 -1.05
C SER A 91 16.98 -11.36 -1.28
N PRO A 92 17.87 -10.35 -1.33
CA PRO A 92 17.50 -8.93 -1.42
C PRO A 92 16.53 -8.61 -2.56
N ASP A 93 16.72 -9.25 -3.71
CA ASP A 93 15.94 -8.99 -4.92
C ASP A 93 14.56 -9.66 -4.88
N LYS A 94 14.39 -10.75 -4.12
CA LYS A 94 13.15 -11.54 -4.13
C LYS A 94 11.96 -10.75 -3.62
N TRP A 95 12.15 -9.87 -2.64
CA TRP A 95 11.06 -9.02 -2.17
C TRP A 95 10.59 -8.06 -3.27
N ASN A 96 11.54 -7.47 -4.02
CA ASN A 96 11.21 -6.59 -5.13
C ASN A 96 10.51 -7.35 -6.26
N ASP A 97 10.96 -8.57 -6.59
CA ASP A 97 10.31 -9.42 -7.60
C ASP A 97 8.85 -9.73 -7.23
N VAL A 98 8.61 -10.14 -5.98
CA VAL A 98 7.27 -10.46 -5.46
C VAL A 98 6.37 -9.23 -5.52
N PHE A 99 6.87 -8.08 -5.06
CA PHE A 99 6.12 -6.84 -5.10
C PHE A 99 5.81 -6.40 -6.54
N SER A 100 6.80 -6.38 -7.43
CA SER A 100 6.62 -5.95 -8.83
C SER A 100 5.62 -6.84 -9.57
N ARG A 101 5.70 -8.17 -9.40
CA ARG A 101 4.71 -9.10 -9.98
C ARG A 101 3.30 -8.85 -9.46
N THR A 102 3.17 -8.53 -8.18
CA THR A 102 1.86 -8.17 -7.60
C THR A 102 1.29 -6.91 -8.25
N VAL A 103 2.14 -5.89 -8.45
CA VAL A 103 1.74 -4.66 -9.12
C VAL A 103 1.37 -4.94 -10.58
N GLU A 104 2.12 -5.79 -11.29
CA GLU A 104 1.81 -6.25 -12.64
C GLU A 104 0.43 -6.90 -12.73
N GLU A 105 0.08 -7.77 -11.77
CA GLU A 105 -1.24 -8.40 -11.71
C GLU A 105 -2.36 -7.37 -11.49
N ILE A 106 -2.16 -6.39 -10.60
CA ILE A 106 -3.15 -5.34 -10.33
C ILE A 106 -3.40 -4.48 -11.58
N VAL A 107 -2.35 -4.08 -12.31
CA VAL A 107 -2.53 -3.22 -13.49
C VAL A 107 -3.28 -3.92 -14.62
N GLN A 108 -3.27 -5.26 -14.68
CA GLN A 108 -4.08 -6.02 -15.65
C GLN A 108 -5.59 -5.81 -15.48
N TYR A 109 -6.06 -5.27 -14.35
CA TYR A 109 -7.47 -4.90 -14.21
C TYR A 109 -7.83 -3.67 -15.05
N LEU A 110 -6.85 -2.82 -15.37
CA LEU A 110 -7.04 -1.58 -16.09
C LEU A 110 -6.85 -1.75 -17.61
N LEU A 111 -7.27 -0.74 -18.37
CA LEU A 111 -6.98 -0.62 -19.81
C LEU A 111 -5.47 -0.47 -20.03
N GLU A 112 -4.95 -0.97 -21.14
CA GLU A 112 -3.50 -0.97 -21.47
C GLU A 112 -2.85 0.43 -21.36
N GLU A 113 -3.54 1.47 -21.83
CA GLU A 113 -3.09 2.87 -21.74
C GLU A 113 -2.80 3.33 -20.29
N ARG A 114 -3.40 2.66 -19.30
CA ARG A 114 -3.26 2.96 -17.87
C ARG A 114 -2.22 2.10 -17.18
N HIS A 115 -1.70 1.05 -17.81
CA HIS A 115 -0.80 0.09 -17.16
C HIS A 115 0.46 0.77 -16.63
N ASN A 116 1.24 1.40 -17.52
CA ASN A 116 2.50 2.06 -17.13
C ASN A 116 2.32 3.18 -16.08
N PRO A 117 1.41 4.18 -16.26
CA PRO A 117 1.28 5.25 -15.26
C PRO A 117 0.80 4.73 -13.89
N PHE A 118 -0.05 3.70 -13.87
CA PHE A 118 -0.54 3.13 -12.62
C PHE A 118 0.51 2.24 -11.94
N TYR A 119 1.28 1.47 -12.72
CA TYR A 119 2.44 0.72 -12.25
C TYR A 119 3.44 1.63 -11.53
N LEU A 120 3.88 2.71 -12.21
CA LEU A 120 4.82 3.68 -11.64
C LEU A 120 4.28 4.32 -10.37
N SER A 121 3.00 4.67 -10.35
CA SER A 121 2.35 5.25 -9.17
C SER A 121 2.37 4.29 -7.97
N MET A 122 2.09 3.00 -8.18
CA MET A 122 2.10 2.00 -7.11
C MET A 122 3.52 1.68 -6.62
N VAL A 123 4.50 1.54 -7.53
CA VAL A 123 5.90 1.30 -7.16
C VAL A 123 6.46 2.46 -6.35
N ASN A 124 6.18 3.71 -6.75
CA ASN A 124 6.59 4.90 -6.00
C ASN A 124 5.86 5.05 -4.67
N SER A 125 4.74 4.36 -4.49
CA SER A 125 3.98 4.36 -3.24
C SER A 125 4.46 3.31 -2.24
N LYS A 126 5.38 2.42 -2.62
CA LYS A 126 5.89 1.33 -1.78
C LYS A 126 6.45 1.87 -0.46
N ASP A 127 6.18 1.16 0.63
CA ASP A 127 6.84 1.42 1.91
C ASP A 127 8.28 0.86 1.86
N ASP A 128 9.25 1.62 2.37
CA ASP A 128 10.67 1.21 2.39
C ASP A 128 10.99 0.17 3.47
N SER A 129 10.07 -0.02 4.43
CA SER A 129 10.18 -0.97 5.53
C SER A 129 10.14 -2.43 5.09
#